data_AF-A0A1M5DQ52-F1
#
_entry.id   AF-A0A1M5DQ52-F1
#
_cell.length_a   1.000
_cell.length_b   1.000
_cell.length_c   1.000
_cell.angle_alpha   90.00
_cell.angle_beta   90.00
_cell.angle_gamma   90.00
#
_symmetry.space_group_name_H-M   'P 1'
#
loop_
_entity.id
_entity.type
_entity.pdbx_description
1 polymer ?
#
loop_
_entity_poly.entity_id
_entity_poly.type
_entity_poly.pdbx_seq_one_letter_code
_entity_poly.pdbx_strand_id
1 'polypeptide(L)'
;MSQLMAHDLTYHVPRDTGAALQTLDDVTAALCVATLSTDPAACAGVVAQARLAGFKDGCLIDVCIVQAARRIGTDWVEDRLCFVDVSIAAARLQGLLRTLCRTWRADDARRGEAATLLVVSAPGTQHTLGPSLVAAQLRQRGYSVGLLLAAAPGAVRTYLRRAPADAVFVSCDHTERLVNLRPVVTEAREAQPGVRVVVGGPGLTEGSEACRTTGADHATSDLEEALTRCGLNRTAPQMTAAEMMT
;
A
#
# COMPACT_ATOMS: atom_id res chain seq x y z
N MET A 1 -44.26 19.94 5.54
CA MET A 1 -44.52 18.87 4.55
C MET A 1 -43.21 18.57 3.85
N SER A 2 -42.53 17.53 4.33
CA SER A 2 -41.17 17.13 3.92
C SER A 2 -41.15 16.67 2.47
N GLN A 3 -40.32 17.29 1.63
CA GLN A 3 -40.05 16.84 0.27
C GLN A 3 -38.73 16.08 0.28
N LEU A 4 -38.85 14.75 0.23
CA LEU A 4 -37.76 13.80 0.10
C LEU A 4 -37.21 13.91 -1.33
N MET A 5 -36.05 14.55 -1.52
CA MET A 5 -35.31 14.44 -2.78
C MET A 5 -34.52 13.14 -2.76
N ALA A 6 -35.09 12.11 -3.39
CA ALA A 6 -34.34 10.93 -3.78
C ALA A 6 -33.31 11.35 -4.83
N HIS A 7 -32.04 11.45 -4.42
CA HIS A 7 -30.93 11.54 -5.36
C HIS A 7 -30.76 10.17 -6.01
N ASP A 8 -31.23 10.06 -7.25
CA ASP A 8 -31.02 8.89 -8.10
C ASP A 8 -29.58 8.93 -8.63
N LEU A 9 -28.61 8.56 -7.79
CA LEU A 9 -27.20 8.45 -8.15
C LEU A 9 -26.93 7.06 -8.73
N THR A 10 -27.42 6.82 -9.94
CA THR A 10 -26.95 5.68 -10.74
C THR A 10 -25.57 6.04 -11.29
N TYR A 11 -24.53 5.72 -10.54
CA TYR A 11 -23.15 5.74 -11.03
C TYR A 11 -23.08 4.79 -12.24
N HIS A 12 -22.94 5.36 -13.44
CA HIS A 12 -22.80 4.59 -14.66
C HIS A 12 -21.37 4.03 -14.71
N VAL A 13 -21.19 2.86 -14.11
CA VAL A 13 -20.01 2.03 -14.34
C VAL A 13 -19.99 1.70 -15.84
N PRO A 14 -18.98 2.12 -16.62
CA PRO A 14 -18.84 1.69 -18.00
C PRO A 14 -18.71 0.16 -17.99
N ARG A 15 -19.73 -0.53 -18.49
CA ARG A 15 -19.67 -1.97 -18.75
C ARG A 15 -18.89 -2.20 -20.03
N ASP A 16 -17.56 -2.09 -19.94
CA ASP A 16 -16.71 -2.69 -20.95
C ASP A 16 -16.24 -4.06 -20.43
N THR A 17 -17.08 -5.07 -20.65
CA THR A 17 -16.87 -6.44 -20.14
C THR A 17 -16.35 -7.39 -21.23
N GLY A 18 -15.72 -6.85 -22.28
CA GLY A 18 -15.26 -7.65 -23.43
C GLY A 18 -13.81 -7.41 -23.87
N ALA A 19 -13.13 -6.37 -23.39
CA ALA A 19 -11.73 -6.13 -23.74
C ALA A 19 -10.84 -7.19 -23.06
N ALA A 20 -10.00 -7.86 -23.85
CA ALA A 20 -8.99 -8.76 -23.30
C ALA A 20 -8.04 -7.96 -22.38
N LEU A 21 -7.77 -8.46 -21.17
CA LEU A 21 -6.78 -7.86 -20.28
C LEU A 21 -5.38 -8.10 -20.86
N GLN A 22 -4.85 -7.13 -21.60
CA GLN A 22 -3.57 -7.24 -22.30
C GLN A 22 -2.43 -6.53 -21.57
N THR A 23 -2.76 -5.52 -20.76
CA THR A 23 -1.80 -4.70 -20.02
C THR A 23 -2.16 -4.61 -18.54
N LEU A 24 -1.18 -4.23 -17.71
CA LEU A 24 -1.42 -3.93 -16.28
C LEU A 24 -2.38 -2.73 -16.11
N ASP A 25 -2.47 -1.84 -17.09
CA ASP A 25 -3.41 -0.72 -17.07
C ASP A 25 -4.86 -1.21 -17.23
N ASP A 26 -5.09 -2.14 -18.17
CA ASP A 26 -6.39 -2.78 -18.37
C ASP A 26 -6.86 -3.49 -17.09
N VAL A 27 -5.95 -4.24 -16.46
CA VAL A 27 -6.22 -4.92 -15.19
C VAL A 27 -6.54 -3.91 -14.09
N THR A 28 -5.81 -2.79 -14.04
CA THR A 28 -6.05 -1.72 -13.06
C THR A 28 -7.42 -1.07 -13.26
N ALA A 29 -7.78 -0.72 -14.49
CA ALA A 29 -9.08 -0.16 -14.83
C ALA A 29 -10.21 -1.13 -14.47
N ALA A 30 -10.06 -2.42 -14.82
CA ALA A 30 -11.01 -3.46 -14.46
C ALA A 30 -11.15 -3.63 -12.94
N LEU A 31 -10.05 -3.53 -12.18
CA LEU A 31 -10.09 -3.57 -10.71
C LEU A 31 -10.84 -2.35 -10.14
N CYS A 32 -10.60 -1.13 -10.63
CA CYS A 32 -11.35 0.06 -10.20
C CYS A 32 -12.86 -0.17 -10.33
N VAL A 33 -13.30 -0.66 -11.49
CA VAL A 33 -14.70 -1.02 -11.74
C VAL A 33 -15.18 -2.13 -10.81
N ALA A 34 -14.43 -3.23 -10.71
CA ALA A 34 -14.80 -4.39 -9.91
C ALA A 34 -14.94 -4.06 -8.41
N THR A 35 -14.11 -3.14 -7.91
CA THR A 35 -14.17 -2.71 -6.50
C THR A 35 -15.44 -1.94 -6.14
N LEU A 36 -16.19 -1.43 -7.13
CA LEU A 36 -17.47 -0.74 -6.95
C LEU A 36 -18.66 -1.61 -7.35
N SER A 37 -18.42 -2.80 -7.93
CA SER A 37 -19.49 -3.73 -8.33
C SER A 37 -20.29 -4.24 -7.13
N THR A 38 -21.58 -4.54 -7.31
CA THR A 38 -22.36 -5.24 -6.30
C THR A 38 -22.05 -6.74 -6.24
N ASP A 39 -21.40 -7.28 -7.26
CA ASP A 39 -20.95 -8.68 -7.29
C ASP A 39 -19.73 -8.89 -6.38
N PRO A 40 -19.84 -9.69 -5.30
CA PRO A 40 -18.71 -9.98 -4.43
C PRO A 40 -17.58 -10.76 -5.12
N ALA A 41 -17.84 -11.41 -6.26
CA ALA A 41 -16.85 -12.15 -7.03
C ALA A 41 -16.07 -11.28 -8.04
N ALA A 42 -16.49 -10.04 -8.30
CA ALA A 42 -15.94 -9.21 -9.38
C ALA A 42 -14.42 -9.06 -9.29
N CYS A 43 -13.89 -8.67 -8.13
CA CYS A 43 -12.43 -8.50 -7.95
C CYS A 43 -11.67 -9.82 -8.15
N ALA A 44 -12.22 -10.94 -7.68
CA ALA A 44 -11.62 -12.25 -7.86
C ALA A 44 -11.64 -12.69 -9.33
N GLY A 45 -12.70 -12.35 -10.06
CA GLY A 45 -12.82 -12.57 -11.50
C GLY A 45 -11.74 -11.83 -12.29
N VAL A 46 -11.52 -10.54 -11.99
CA VAL A 46 -10.44 -9.75 -12.62
C VAL A 46 -9.06 -10.37 -12.36
N VAL A 47 -8.79 -10.80 -11.13
CA VAL A 47 -7.52 -11.46 -10.80
C VAL A 47 -7.37 -12.81 -11.53
N ALA A 48 -8.44 -13.61 -11.62
CA ALA A 48 -8.40 -14.86 -12.35
C ALA A 48 -8.13 -14.65 -13.85
N GLN A 49 -8.76 -13.64 -14.46
CA GLN A 49 -8.51 -13.26 -15.85
C GLN A 49 -7.07 -12.76 -16.05
N ALA A 50 -6.56 -11.94 -15.14
CA ALA A 50 -5.18 -11.45 -15.19
C ALA A 50 -4.17 -12.61 -15.10
N ARG A 51 -4.42 -13.60 -14.23
CA ARG A 51 -3.59 -14.81 -14.14
C ARG A 51 -3.64 -15.65 -15.42
N LEU A 52 -4.83 -15.81 -16.02
CA LEU A 52 -4.97 -16.50 -17.31
C LEU A 52 -4.25 -15.77 -18.45
N ALA A 53 -4.13 -14.45 -18.37
CA ALA A 53 -3.34 -13.61 -19.28
C ALA A 53 -1.83 -13.63 -18.97
N GLY A 54 -1.38 -14.36 -17.93
CA GLY A 54 0.03 -14.53 -17.57
C GLY A 54 0.57 -13.52 -16.55
N PHE A 55 -0.26 -12.63 -16.00
CA PHE A 55 0.21 -11.68 -14.98
C PHE A 55 0.44 -12.38 -13.63
N LYS A 56 1.61 -12.13 -13.04
CA LYS A 56 1.98 -12.65 -11.71
C LYS A 56 1.34 -11.82 -10.60
N ASP A 57 0.99 -12.47 -9.50
CA ASP A 57 0.46 -11.81 -8.29
C ASP A 57 1.38 -10.69 -7.77
N GLY A 58 2.69 -10.84 -7.97
CA GLY A 58 3.70 -9.78 -7.77
C GLY A 58 3.31 -8.45 -8.41
N CYS A 59 3.12 -8.47 -9.73
CA CYS A 59 2.75 -7.30 -10.52
C CYS A 59 1.37 -6.74 -10.14
N LEU A 60 0.42 -7.62 -9.77
CA LEU A 60 -0.90 -7.17 -9.32
C LEU A 60 -0.83 -6.37 -8.03
N ILE A 61 0.04 -6.78 -7.10
CA ILE A 61 0.30 -6.06 -5.83
C ILE A 61 1.08 -4.77 -6.11
N ASP A 62 2.22 -4.87 -6.80
CA ASP A 62 3.17 -3.77 -7.00
C ASP A 62 2.63 -2.65 -7.89
N VAL A 63 1.76 -2.99 -8.84
CA VAL A 63 1.26 -2.04 -9.85
C VAL A 63 -0.25 -1.88 -9.72
N CYS A 64 -1.03 -2.93 -9.96
CA CYS A 64 -2.47 -2.77 -10.17
C CYS A 64 -3.20 -2.29 -8.92
N ILE A 65 -2.92 -2.85 -7.74
CA ILE A 65 -3.55 -2.40 -6.47
C ILE A 65 -3.10 -0.98 -6.11
N VAL A 66 -1.82 -0.65 -6.29
CA VAL A 66 -1.28 0.70 -6.05
C VAL A 66 -1.99 1.72 -6.94
N GLN A 67 -2.06 1.45 -8.24
CA GLN A 67 -2.66 2.37 -9.21
C GLN A 67 -4.18 2.45 -9.04
N ALA A 68 -4.86 1.35 -8.71
CA ALA A 68 -6.29 1.37 -8.43
C ALA A 68 -6.60 2.25 -7.20
N ALA A 69 -5.83 2.10 -6.11
CA ALA A 69 -5.99 2.94 -4.92
C ALA A 69 -5.76 4.43 -5.23
N ARG A 70 -4.78 4.76 -6.08
CA ARG A 70 -4.53 6.13 -6.55
C ARG A 70 -5.70 6.67 -7.37
N ARG A 71 -6.18 5.92 -8.38
CA ARG A 71 -7.31 6.31 -9.24
C ARG A 71 -8.59 6.56 -8.42
N ILE A 72 -8.92 5.65 -7.51
CA ILE A 72 -10.08 5.81 -6.60
C ILE A 72 -9.91 7.06 -5.72
N GLY A 73 -8.70 7.31 -5.22
CA GLY A 73 -8.41 8.52 -4.45
C GLY A 73 -8.54 9.80 -5.28
N THR A 74 -8.12 9.80 -6.54
CA THR A 74 -8.33 10.91 -7.48
C THR A 74 -9.81 11.12 -7.76
N ASP A 75 -10.56 10.05 -8.02
CA ASP A 75 -12.01 10.12 -8.24
C ASP A 75 -12.77 10.69 -7.04
N TRP A 76 -12.31 10.41 -5.81
CA TRP A 76 -12.83 11.06 -4.60
C TRP A 76 -12.55 12.57 -4.58
N VAL A 77 -11.29 12.97 -4.82
CA VAL A 77 -10.87 14.39 -4.79
C VAL A 77 -11.57 15.20 -5.88
N GLU A 78 -11.88 14.56 -7.00
CA GLU A 78 -12.57 15.18 -8.14
C GLU A 78 -14.09 15.01 -8.08
N ASP A 79 -14.64 14.70 -6.89
CA ASP A 79 -16.08 14.56 -6.60
C ASP A 79 -16.83 13.55 -7.51
N ARG A 80 -16.12 12.58 -8.10
CA ARG A 80 -16.70 11.51 -8.92
C ARG A 80 -17.18 10.30 -8.12
N LEU A 81 -16.61 10.07 -6.94
CA LEU A 81 -17.04 9.03 -6.02
C LEU A 81 -17.44 9.64 -4.69
N CYS A 82 -18.40 9.04 -3.99
CA CYS A 82 -18.73 9.46 -2.64
C CYS A 82 -17.88 8.71 -1.59
N PHE A 83 -17.99 9.15 -0.33
CA PHE A 83 -17.27 8.53 0.79
C PHE A 83 -17.56 7.03 0.93
N VAL A 84 -18.81 6.62 0.68
CA VAL A 84 -19.23 5.21 0.77
C VAL A 84 -18.52 4.38 -0.30
N ASP A 85 -18.50 4.86 -1.54
CA ASP A 85 -17.86 4.18 -2.67
C ASP A 85 -16.36 3.94 -2.42
N VAL A 86 -15.66 5.00 -2.01
CA VAL A 86 -14.23 4.95 -1.72
C VAL A 86 -13.92 4.02 -0.55
N SER A 87 -14.77 4.04 0.48
CA SER A 87 -14.63 3.15 1.64
C SER A 87 -14.82 1.68 1.26
N ILE A 88 -15.82 1.38 0.43
CA ILE A 88 -16.07 0.03 -0.09
C ILE A 88 -14.90 -0.42 -0.97
N ALA A 89 -14.45 0.44 -1.89
CA ALA A 89 -13.38 0.11 -2.81
C ALA A 89 -12.06 -0.15 -2.07
N ALA A 90 -11.71 0.70 -1.09
CA ALA A 90 -10.54 0.52 -0.25
C ALA A 90 -10.61 -0.78 0.58
N ALA A 91 -11.77 -1.11 1.15
CA ALA A 91 -11.96 -2.36 1.90
C ALA A 91 -11.80 -3.60 1.00
N ARG A 92 -12.29 -3.53 -0.25
CA ARG A 92 -12.17 -4.61 -1.24
C ARG A 92 -10.74 -4.78 -1.74
N LEU A 93 -10.02 -3.68 -2.01
CA LEU A 93 -8.59 -3.73 -2.31
C LEU A 93 -7.78 -4.32 -1.15
N GLN A 94 -8.09 -3.94 0.09
CA GLN A 94 -7.47 -4.51 1.29
C GLN A 94 -7.79 -6.01 1.45
N GLY A 95 -9.00 -6.44 1.10
CA GLY A 95 -9.37 -7.86 1.00
C GLY A 95 -8.54 -8.60 -0.03
N LEU A 96 -8.44 -8.04 -1.24
CA LEU A 96 -7.71 -8.63 -2.35
C LEU A 96 -6.21 -8.76 -2.05
N LEU A 97 -5.59 -7.71 -1.51
CA LEU A 97 -4.19 -7.72 -1.10
C LEU A 97 -3.90 -8.87 -0.12
N ARG A 98 -4.79 -9.09 0.87
CA ARG A 98 -4.64 -10.20 1.84
C ARG A 98 -4.70 -11.56 1.16
N THR A 99 -5.56 -11.73 0.17
CA THR A 99 -5.68 -12.98 -0.60
C THR A 99 -4.42 -13.24 -1.41
N LEU A 100 -3.94 -12.26 -2.17
CA LEU A 100 -2.71 -12.38 -2.97
C LEU A 100 -1.48 -12.67 -2.10
N CYS A 101 -1.35 -11.99 -0.95
CA CYS A 101 -0.26 -12.23 0.00
C CYS A 101 -0.26 -13.65 0.59
N ARG A 102 -1.45 -14.27 0.77
CA ARG A 102 -1.57 -15.64 1.30
C ARG A 102 -1.08 -16.67 0.30
N THR A 103 -1.42 -16.50 -0.98
CA THR A 103 -0.95 -17.36 -2.06
C THR A 103 0.57 -17.27 -2.19
N TRP A 104 1.13 -16.07 -2.25
CA TRP A 104 2.57 -15.88 -2.37
C TRP A 104 3.39 -16.48 -1.22
N ARG A 105 2.91 -16.36 0.03
CA ARG A 105 3.59 -16.95 1.20
C ARG A 105 3.71 -18.48 1.13
N ALA A 106 2.82 -19.16 0.39
CA ALA A 106 2.91 -20.60 0.21
C ALA A 106 4.05 -20.99 -0.74
N ASP A 107 4.40 -20.10 -1.69
CA ASP A 107 5.33 -20.39 -2.77
C ASP A 107 6.79 -20.02 -2.43
N ASP A 108 7.02 -19.01 -1.56
CA ASP A 108 8.33 -18.32 -1.46
C ASP A 108 9.06 -18.48 -0.10
N ALA A 109 9.05 -19.68 0.49
CA ALA A 109 9.70 -19.97 1.78
C ALA A 109 11.26 -20.01 1.71
N ARG A 110 11.91 -18.92 1.29
CA ARG A 110 13.36 -18.72 1.40
C ARG A 110 13.68 -17.71 2.51
N ARG A 111 13.97 -18.23 3.70
CA ARG A 111 14.37 -17.45 4.89
C ARG A 111 15.89 -17.53 5.08
N GLY A 112 16.62 -16.58 4.51
CA GLY A 112 18.02 -16.29 4.84
C GLY A 112 18.22 -14.79 5.02
N GLU A 113 19.16 -14.39 5.89
CA GLU A 113 19.68 -13.04 6.25
C GLU A 113 19.01 -11.81 5.58
N ALA A 114 17.68 -11.71 5.67
CA ALA A 114 16.95 -10.60 5.11
C ALA A 114 17.00 -9.43 6.08
N ALA A 115 17.33 -8.23 5.58
CA ALA A 115 17.18 -7.01 6.35
C ALA A 115 15.75 -6.93 6.92
N THR A 116 15.66 -6.58 8.20
CA THR A 116 14.42 -6.51 8.97
C THR A 116 13.90 -5.09 8.94
N LEU A 117 12.71 -4.90 8.38
CA LEU A 117 12.06 -3.60 8.25
C LEU A 117 10.80 -3.58 9.11
N LEU A 118 10.52 -2.44 9.72
CA LEU A 118 9.27 -2.22 10.45
C LEU A 118 8.42 -1.21 9.70
N VAL A 119 7.21 -1.60 9.32
CA VAL A 119 6.20 -0.69 8.76
C VAL A 119 5.20 -0.32 9.86
N VAL A 120 4.93 0.98 10.01
CA VAL A 120 4.04 1.52 11.05
C VAL A 120 3.00 2.41 10.39
N SER A 121 1.73 2.24 10.73
CA SER A 121 0.69 3.20 10.36
C SER A 121 0.71 4.39 11.33
N ALA A 122 0.44 5.60 10.84
CA ALA A 122 0.27 6.79 11.69
C ALA A 122 -0.66 6.53 12.90
N PRO A 123 -0.37 7.11 14.09
CA PRO A 123 -1.24 6.95 15.25
C PRO A 123 -2.65 7.48 14.98
N GLY A 124 -3.67 6.75 15.41
CA GLY A 124 -5.07 7.13 15.23
C GLY A 124 -5.59 7.05 13.78
N THR A 125 -4.81 6.54 12.82
CA THR A 125 -5.30 6.34 11.45
C THR A 125 -6.18 5.10 11.35
N GLN A 126 -7.27 5.24 10.60
CA GLN A 126 -8.12 4.13 10.17
C GLN A 126 -7.68 3.58 8.80
N HIS A 127 -6.76 4.26 8.11
CA HIS A 127 -6.28 3.90 6.78
C HIS A 127 -5.14 2.86 6.90
N THR A 128 -5.49 1.60 6.67
CA THR A 128 -4.56 0.47 6.80
C THR A 128 -4.06 -0.08 5.47
N LEU A 129 -4.64 0.34 4.34
CA LEU A 129 -4.26 -0.14 3.01
C LEU A 129 -2.82 0.22 2.66
N GLY A 130 -2.43 1.50 2.74
CA GLY A 130 -1.07 1.97 2.47
C GLY A 130 0.02 1.17 3.21
N PRO A 131 0.02 1.12 4.56
CA PRO A 131 1.04 0.37 5.29
C PRO A 131 0.99 -1.14 5.03
N SER A 132 -0.19 -1.71 4.77
CA SER A 132 -0.30 -3.13 4.39
C SER A 132 0.32 -3.41 3.02
N LEU A 133 0.13 -2.49 2.07
CA LEU A 133 0.66 -2.56 0.71
C LEU A 133 2.18 -2.44 0.73
N VAL A 134 2.73 -1.43 1.40
CA VAL A 134 4.18 -1.28 1.59
C VAL A 134 4.77 -2.54 2.22
N ALA A 135 4.13 -3.10 3.24
CA ALA A 135 4.61 -4.34 3.86
C ALA A 135 4.54 -5.56 2.93
N ALA A 136 3.57 -5.62 2.01
CA ALA A 136 3.50 -6.66 0.99
C ALA A 136 4.61 -6.52 -0.04
N GLN A 137 4.80 -5.31 -0.58
CA GLN A 137 5.83 -4.99 -1.57
C GLN A 137 7.26 -5.26 -1.03
N LEU A 138 7.52 -4.89 0.22
CA LEU A 138 8.80 -5.19 0.89
C LEU A 138 9.00 -6.70 1.07
N ARG A 139 7.96 -7.46 1.44
CA ARG A 139 8.08 -8.92 1.55
C ARG A 139 8.35 -9.58 0.20
N GLN A 140 7.73 -9.10 -0.88
CA GLN A 140 8.00 -9.57 -2.25
C GLN A 140 9.44 -9.34 -2.68
N ARG A 141 10.09 -8.28 -2.17
CA ARG A 141 11.53 -8.00 -2.36
C ARG A 141 12.43 -8.81 -1.41
N GLY A 142 11.84 -9.70 -0.61
CA GLY A 142 12.53 -10.62 0.29
C GLY A 142 12.97 -10.00 1.61
N TYR A 143 12.42 -8.85 2.03
CA TYR A 143 12.69 -8.31 3.36
C TYR A 143 11.89 -9.04 4.44
N SER A 144 12.45 -9.12 5.65
CA SER A 144 11.70 -9.52 6.84
C SER A 144 10.92 -8.30 7.33
N VAL A 145 9.58 -8.36 7.33
CA VAL A 145 8.77 -7.15 7.60
C VAL A 145 7.86 -7.33 8.80
N GLY A 146 8.15 -6.57 9.86
CA GLY A 146 7.22 -6.24 10.93
C GLY A 146 6.17 -5.23 10.47
N LEU A 147 4.93 -5.39 10.91
CA LEU A 147 3.84 -4.47 10.58
C LEU A 147 3.07 -4.12 11.85
N LEU A 148 3.02 -2.84 12.19
CA LEU A 148 2.22 -2.28 13.28
C LEU A 148 1.13 -1.38 12.69
N LEU A 149 -0.10 -1.89 12.70
CA LEU A 149 -1.30 -1.15 12.33
C LEU A 149 -1.97 -0.59 13.58
N ALA A 150 -2.55 0.61 13.48
CA ALA A 150 -3.19 1.31 14.59
C ALA A 150 -2.31 1.32 15.85
N ALA A 151 -1.02 1.62 15.68
CA ALA A 151 -0.03 1.50 16.74
C ALA A 151 -0.43 2.37 17.96
N ALA A 152 -0.66 1.72 19.10
CA ALA A 152 -0.84 2.40 20.36
C ALA A 152 0.47 3.12 20.76
N PRO A 153 0.40 4.20 21.56
CA PRO A 153 1.60 4.82 22.12
C PRO A 153 2.53 3.79 22.78
N GLY A 154 3.82 3.85 22.47
CA GLY A 154 4.83 2.91 22.96
C GLY A 154 4.92 1.56 22.22
N ALA A 155 4.03 1.28 21.26
CA ALA A 155 4.06 0.01 20.53
C ALA A 155 5.32 -0.14 19.68
N VAL A 156 5.81 0.95 19.07
CA VAL A 156 7.04 0.95 18.26
C VAL A 156 8.25 0.66 19.15
N ARG A 157 8.35 1.34 20.29
CA ARG A 157 9.41 1.07 21.28
C ARG A 157 9.39 -0.37 21.75
N THR A 158 8.21 -0.90 22.04
CA THR A 158 8.05 -2.29 22.51
C THR A 158 8.47 -3.30 21.44
N TYR A 159 8.13 -3.04 20.18
CA TYR A 159 8.51 -3.89 19.06
C TYR A 159 10.03 -3.88 18.84
N LEU A 160 10.64 -2.70 18.69
CA LEU A 160 12.06 -2.57 18.37
C LEU A 160 12.98 -3.11 19.47
N ARG A 161 12.58 -3.01 20.74
CA ARG A 161 13.32 -3.63 21.86
C ARG A 161 13.35 -5.16 21.80
N ARG A 162 12.40 -5.79 21.12
CA ARG A 162 12.32 -7.24 20.94
C ARG A 162 12.97 -7.69 19.63
N ALA A 163 12.78 -6.92 18.57
CA ALA A 163 13.29 -7.20 17.24
C ALA A 163 13.82 -5.90 16.62
N PRO A 164 15.14 -5.65 16.68
CA PRO A 164 15.77 -4.53 16.00
C PRO A 164 15.46 -4.54 14.51
N ALA A 165 15.34 -3.35 13.92
CA ALA A 165 15.08 -3.19 12.49
C ALA A 165 16.19 -2.37 11.83
N ASP A 166 16.51 -2.68 10.57
CA ASP A 166 17.45 -1.91 9.76
C ASP A 166 16.86 -0.54 9.37
N ALA A 167 15.54 -0.47 9.18
CA ALA A 167 14.81 0.78 8.99
C ALA A 167 13.33 0.68 9.43
N VAL A 168 12.76 1.83 9.77
CA VAL A 168 11.34 2.02 10.09
C VAL A 168 10.67 2.88 9.03
N PHE A 169 9.57 2.38 8.48
CA PHE A 169 8.75 3.06 7.48
C PHE A 169 7.43 3.47 8.14
N VAL A 170 7.15 4.77 8.18
CA VAL A 170 5.93 5.31 8.78
C VAL A 170 5.00 5.77 7.67
N SER A 171 3.87 5.09 7.51
CA SER A 171 2.85 5.44 6.51
C SER A 171 1.93 6.53 7.07
N CYS A 172 1.95 7.68 6.41
CA CYS A 172 1.04 8.80 6.58
C CYS A 172 -0.08 8.75 5.54
N ASP A 173 -1.30 9.06 5.95
CA ASP A 173 -2.47 9.15 5.08
C ASP A 173 -2.68 10.57 4.53
N HIS A 174 -2.37 11.59 5.34
CA HIS A 174 -2.58 13.01 5.01
C HIS A 174 -1.42 13.89 5.50
N THR A 175 -0.96 14.80 4.66
CA THR A 175 0.13 15.74 4.98
C THR A 175 -0.19 16.64 6.18
N GLU A 176 -1.45 16.99 6.41
CA GLU A 176 -1.89 17.76 7.58
C GLU A 176 -1.61 17.07 8.92
N ARG A 177 -1.43 15.74 8.91
CA ARG A 177 -1.19 14.92 10.10
C ARG A 177 0.27 14.60 10.35
N LEU A 178 1.20 15.22 9.60
CA LEU A 178 2.63 14.96 9.74
C LEU A 178 3.15 15.19 11.17
N VAL A 179 2.67 16.22 11.86
CA VAL A 179 3.07 16.51 13.25
C VAL A 179 2.80 15.32 14.19
N ASN A 180 1.76 14.52 13.91
CA ASN A 180 1.38 13.35 14.70
C ASN A 180 2.35 12.16 14.54
N LEU A 181 3.28 12.22 13.58
CA LEU A 181 4.29 11.18 13.38
C LEU A 181 5.54 11.42 14.21
N ARG A 182 5.77 12.64 14.71
CA ARG A 182 6.94 12.96 15.52
C ARG A 182 7.10 12.04 16.75
N PRO A 183 6.04 11.73 17.51
CA PRO A 183 6.14 10.75 18.60
C PRO A 183 6.62 9.36 18.13
N VAL A 184 6.18 8.91 16.95
CA VAL A 184 6.59 7.62 16.37
C VAL A 184 8.09 7.62 16.06
N VAL A 185 8.59 8.69 15.44
CA VAL A 185 10.01 8.85 15.12
C VAL A 185 10.84 8.89 16.41
N THR A 186 10.41 9.66 17.41
CA THR A 186 11.07 9.74 18.72
C THR A 186 11.12 8.38 19.39
N GLU A 187 10.00 7.65 19.46
CA GLU A 187 9.94 6.32 20.07
C GLU A 187 10.89 5.32 19.38
N ALA A 188 11.00 5.39 18.05
CA ALA A 188 11.91 4.54 17.30
C ALA A 188 13.37 4.82 17.67
N ARG A 189 13.77 6.10 17.70
CA ARG A 189 15.14 6.53 18.02
C ARG A 189 15.52 6.24 19.48
N GLU A 190 14.58 6.39 20.41
CA GLU A 190 14.79 6.05 21.83
C GLU A 190 14.94 4.54 22.04
N ALA A 191 14.21 3.73 21.27
CA ALA A 191 14.29 2.27 21.35
C ALA A 191 15.57 1.73 20.70
N GLN A 192 15.98 2.32 19.58
CA GLN A 192 17.14 1.92 18.80
C GLN A 192 17.88 3.16 18.26
N PRO A 193 18.90 3.67 18.99
CA PRO A 193 19.69 4.79 18.54
C PRO A 193 20.32 4.52 17.16
N GLY A 194 20.16 5.46 16.23
CA GLY A 194 20.68 5.35 14.87
C GLY A 194 19.82 4.57 13.87
N VAL A 195 18.63 4.08 14.28
CA VAL A 195 17.68 3.49 13.31
C VAL A 195 17.23 4.55 12.31
N ARG A 196 17.20 4.17 11.03
CA ARG A 196 16.72 5.04 9.96
C ARG A 196 15.20 5.05 9.94
N VAL A 197 14.61 6.23 9.86
CA VAL A 197 13.15 6.41 9.80
C VAL A 197 12.77 7.16 8.52
N VAL A 198 11.91 6.53 7.71
CA VAL A 198 11.34 7.11 6.50
C VAL A 198 9.85 7.33 6.68
N VAL A 199 9.37 8.52 6.35
CA VAL A 199 7.94 8.82 6.30
C VAL A 199 7.45 8.73 4.87
N GLY A 200 6.43 7.91 4.64
CA GLY A 200 5.77 7.75 3.35
C GLY A 200 4.31 8.18 3.40
N GLY A 201 3.68 8.28 2.23
CA GLY A 201 2.30 8.73 2.11
C GLY A 201 2.07 9.56 0.84
N PRO A 202 0.82 9.76 0.43
CA PRO A 202 0.50 10.57 -0.74
C PRO A 202 0.94 12.02 -0.56
N GLY A 203 1.40 12.64 -1.66
CA GLY A 203 1.79 14.05 -1.67
C GLY A 203 3.16 14.37 -1.02
N LEU A 204 3.91 13.36 -0.57
CA LEU A 204 5.25 13.54 -0.04
C LEU A 204 6.31 13.51 -1.14
N THR A 205 7.18 14.50 -1.12
CA THR A 205 8.36 14.64 -1.96
C THR A 205 9.60 14.88 -1.09
N GLU A 206 10.78 14.55 -1.61
CA GLU A 206 12.03 14.77 -0.90
C GLU A 206 12.26 16.27 -0.63
N GLY A 207 12.90 16.60 0.50
CA GLY A 207 13.13 17.99 0.91
C GLY A 207 11.87 18.72 1.41
N SER A 208 10.72 18.03 1.43
CA SER A 208 9.47 18.56 1.95
C SER A 208 9.58 18.89 3.45
N GLU A 209 8.69 19.77 3.89
CA GLU A 209 8.50 20.13 5.30
C GLU A 209 8.31 18.90 6.22
N ALA A 210 7.91 17.75 5.66
CA ALA A 210 7.71 16.51 6.39
C ALA A 210 8.93 16.08 7.22
N CYS A 211 10.15 16.10 6.70
CA CYS A 211 11.32 15.70 7.52
C CYS A 211 11.52 16.64 8.71
N ARG A 212 11.36 17.95 8.51
CA ARG A 212 11.49 18.95 9.60
C ARG A 212 10.42 18.79 10.66
N THR A 213 9.17 18.56 10.22
CA THR A 213 8.01 18.43 11.11
C THR A 213 8.02 17.13 11.91
N THR A 214 8.45 16.03 11.27
CA THR A 214 8.43 14.68 11.87
C THR A 214 9.73 14.32 12.59
N GLY A 215 10.86 14.89 12.18
CA GLY A 215 12.20 14.46 12.62
C GLY A 215 12.71 13.19 11.91
N ALA A 216 12.02 12.73 10.86
CA ALA A 216 12.44 11.58 10.06
C ALA A 216 13.69 11.90 9.23
N ASP A 217 14.45 10.86 8.86
CA ASP A 217 15.66 11.01 8.04
C ASP A 217 15.28 11.32 6.58
N HIS A 218 14.22 10.68 6.08
CA HIS A 218 13.71 10.85 4.73
C HIS A 218 12.18 10.91 4.68
N ALA A 219 11.66 11.58 3.66
CA ALA A 219 10.23 11.59 3.34
C ALA A 219 10.04 11.42 1.83
N THR A 220 9.30 10.39 1.42
CA THR A 220 9.05 10.11 -0.01
C THR A 220 7.80 9.24 -0.17
N SER A 221 7.12 9.41 -1.30
CA SER A 221 5.99 8.54 -1.72
C SER A 221 6.44 7.38 -2.63
N ASP A 222 7.75 7.25 -2.87
CA ASP A 222 8.38 6.20 -3.66
C ASP A 222 9.11 5.19 -2.75
N LEU A 223 8.71 3.92 -2.81
CA LEU A 223 9.29 2.86 -2.00
C LEU A 223 10.73 2.52 -2.41
N GLU A 224 11.07 2.58 -3.70
CA GLU A 224 12.43 2.30 -4.17
C GLU A 224 13.40 3.41 -3.77
N GLU A 225 12.93 4.66 -3.83
CA GLU A 225 13.70 5.79 -3.31
C GLU A 225 13.95 5.60 -1.80
N ALA A 226 12.91 5.26 -1.04
CA ALA A 226 13.03 5.03 0.40
C ALA A 226 14.06 3.94 0.74
N LEU A 227 14.06 2.83 0.00
CA LEU A 227 15.04 1.75 0.16
C LEU A 227 16.47 2.20 -0.19
N THR A 228 16.62 2.95 -1.28
CA THR A 228 17.91 3.50 -1.72
C THR A 228 18.53 4.39 -0.67
N ARG A 229 17.73 5.29 -0.10
CA ARG A 229 18.16 6.23 0.95
C ARG A 229 18.57 5.52 2.24
N CYS A 230 17.91 4.41 2.54
CA CYS A 230 18.28 3.58 3.68
C CYS A 230 19.52 2.70 3.43
N GLY A 231 20.09 2.70 2.23
CA GLY A 231 21.19 1.80 1.85
C GLY A 231 20.74 0.34 1.80
N LEU A 232 19.43 0.10 1.61
CA LEU A 232 18.82 -1.22 1.63
C LEU A 232 18.66 -1.84 0.25
N ASN A 233 19.19 -1.21 -0.81
CA ASN A 233 19.10 -1.74 -2.16
C ASN A 233 19.71 -3.13 -2.24
N ARG A 234 18.86 -4.14 -2.32
CA ARG A 234 19.28 -5.44 -2.80
C ARG A 234 19.42 -5.31 -4.31
N THR A 235 20.58 -5.69 -4.85
CA THR A 235 20.60 -6.16 -6.23
C THR A 235 19.59 -7.30 -6.32
N ALA A 236 18.41 -7.03 -6.86
CA ALA A 236 17.51 -8.09 -7.27
C ALA A 236 18.30 -9.02 -8.21
N PRO A 237 18.10 -10.34 -8.19
CA PRO A 237 18.37 -11.11 -9.39
C PRO A 237 17.60 -10.42 -10.51
N GLN A 238 18.29 -9.99 -11.56
CA GLN A 238 17.67 -9.35 -12.71
C GLN A 238 16.56 -10.28 -13.22
N MET A 239 15.30 -9.93 -12.98
CA MET A 239 14.20 -10.58 -13.69
C MET A 239 14.31 -10.17 -15.15
N THR A 240 14.68 -11.12 -15.98
CA THR A 240 14.75 -10.90 -17.42
C THR A 240 13.33 -10.80 -17.98
N ALA A 241 13.16 -10.16 -19.15
CA ALA A 241 11.86 -10.08 -19.82
C ALA A 241 11.20 -11.46 -20.04
N ALA A 242 11.99 -12.54 -20.05
CA ALA A 242 11.52 -13.92 -20.11
C ALA A 242 10.75 -14.36 -18.85
N GLU A 243 11.11 -13.86 -17.66
CA GLU A 243 10.46 -14.19 -16.38
C GLU A 243 9.24 -13.31 -16.09
N MET A 244 8.99 -12.28 -16.91
CA MET A 244 7.75 -11.51 -16.87
C MET A 244 6.61 -12.17 -17.67
N MET A 245 6.94 -13.06 -18.61
CA MET A 245 5.98 -13.72 -19.52
C MET A 245 5.93 -15.25 -19.38
N THR A 246 6.71 -15.85 -18.47
CA THR A 246 6.69 -17.29 -18.16
C THR A 246 6.38 -17.50 -16.68
#